data_AF-A0A8S0ZB18-F1
#
_entry.id   AF-A0A8S0ZB18-F1
#
_cell.length_a   1.000
_cell.length_b   1.000
_cell.length_c   1.000
_cell.angle_alpha   90.00
_cell.angle_beta   90.00
_cell.angle_gamma   90.00
#
_symmetry.space_group_name_H-M   'P 1'
#
loop_
_entity.id
_entity.type
_entity.pdbx_description
1 polymer ?
#
loop_
_entity_poly.entity_id
_entity_poly.type
_entity_poly.pdbx_seq_one_letter_code
_entity_poly.pdbx_strand_id
1 'polypeptide(L)'
;MELKMRQIWQLKENLLDLSADGMLQLEYKTINLDTFWFKRKSEYPELTTEALKCLIPFATSYLCELTFSSMAQRKSKKRNRLEEEACFAHARCYNPLRQHLAI
;
A
#
# COMPACT_ATOMS: atom_id res chain seq x y z
N MET A 1 22.44 -17.80 12.29
CA MET A 1 22.65 -16.41 11.81
C MET A 1 23.08 -16.36 10.35
N GLU A 2 23.88 -17.31 9.88
CA GLU A 2 24.37 -17.35 8.49
C GLU A 2 23.27 -17.47 7.42
N LEU A 3 22.25 -18.31 7.66
CA LEU A 3 21.09 -18.46 6.77
C LEU A 3 20.32 -17.13 6.59
N LYS A 4 20.15 -16.37 7.69
CA LYS A 4 19.47 -15.07 7.66
C LYS A 4 20.27 -14.04 6.87
N MET A 5 21.60 -14.06 6.97
CA MET A 5 22.46 -13.19 6.15
C MET A 5 22.40 -13.57 4.67
N ARG A 6 22.46 -14.86 4.32
CA ARG A 6 22.33 -15.30 2.92
C ARG A 6 21.01 -14.83 2.29
N GLN A 7 19.91 -14.93 3.03
CA GLN A 7 18.62 -14.49 2.53
C GLN A 7 18.54 -12.96 2.31
N ILE A 8 19.14 -12.17 3.21
CA ILE A 8 19.24 -10.72 3.05
C ILE A 8 20.09 -10.35 1.82
N TRP A 9 21.18 -11.09 1.57
CA TRP A 9 22.02 -10.87 0.39
C TRP A 9 21.26 -11.14 -0.91
N GLN A 10 20.54 -12.25 -0.99
CA GLN A 10 19.73 -12.59 -2.17
C GLN A 10 18.63 -11.55 -2.44
N LEU A 11 17.95 -11.07 -1.40
CA LEU A 11 16.98 -9.98 -1.53
C LEU A 11 17.62 -8.69 -2.09
N LYS A 12 18.84 -8.36 -1.67
CA LYS A 12 19.57 -7.19 -2.17
C LYS A 12 19.99 -7.35 -3.63
N GLU A 13 20.48 -8.52 -4.02
CA GLU A 13 20.84 -8.81 -5.41
C GLU A 13 19.62 -8.69 -6.34
N ASN A 14 18.50 -9.30 -5.95
CA ASN A 14 17.24 -9.21 -6.69
C ASN A 14 16.73 -7.78 -6.82
N LEU A 15 16.88 -6.97 -5.76
CA LEU A 15 16.55 -5.54 -5.80
C LEU A 15 17.46 -4.77 -6.75
N LEU A 16 18.76 -5.06 -6.75
CA LEU A 16 19.71 -4.41 -7.63
C LEU A 16 19.39 -4.72 -9.09
N ASP A 17 19.11 -5.99 -9.41
CA ASP A 17 18.73 -6.42 -10.76
C ASP A 17 17.44 -5.74 -11.23
N LEU A 18 16.39 -5.78 -10.42
CA LEU A 18 15.13 -5.08 -10.68
C LEU A 18 15.32 -3.57 -10.87
N SER A 19 16.23 -2.96 -10.10
CA SER A 19 16.54 -1.54 -10.22
C SER A 19 17.41 -1.20 -11.43
N ALA A 20 18.18 -2.14 -11.98
CA ALA A 20 19.01 -1.91 -13.15
C ALA A 20 18.18 -1.86 -14.44
N ASP A 21 17.02 -2.51 -14.45
CA ASP A 21 16.10 -2.50 -15.59
C ASP A 21 15.36 -1.16 -15.70
N GLY A 22 15.72 -0.37 -16.71
CA GLY A 22 15.11 0.93 -16.99
C GLY A 22 13.62 0.85 -17.38
N MET A 23 13.17 -0.25 -17.97
CA MET A 23 11.75 -0.47 -18.30
C MET A 23 10.94 -0.74 -17.03
N LEU A 24 11.47 -1.54 -16.10
CA LEU A 24 10.83 -1.78 -14.82
C LEU A 24 10.78 -0.52 -13.95
N GLN A 25 11.83 0.33 -13.99
CA GLN A 25 11.77 1.63 -13.33
C GLN A 25 10.67 2.53 -13.90
N LEU A 26 10.51 2.54 -15.23
CA LEU A 26 9.45 3.31 -15.88
C LEU A 26 8.07 2.75 -15.50
N GLU A 27 7.93 1.43 -15.49
CA GLU A 27 6.69 0.77 -15.07
C GLU A 27 6.36 1.14 -13.62
N TYR A 28 7.33 1.07 -12.71
CA TYR A 28 7.16 1.46 -11.31
C TYR A 28 6.60 2.88 -11.13
N LYS A 29 7.00 3.82 -11.99
CA LYS A 29 6.53 5.21 -11.96
C LYS A 29 5.16 5.42 -12.62
N THR A 30 4.74 4.51 -13.49
CA THR A 30 3.55 4.69 -14.33
C THR A 30 2.33 3.91 -13.85
N ILE A 31 2.53 2.75 -13.21
CA ILE A 31 1.43 1.91 -12.72
C ILE A 31 1.29 1.96 -11.20
N ASN A 32 0.20 1.39 -10.70
CA ASN A 32 0.01 1.32 -9.27
C ASN A 32 0.97 0.33 -8.58
N LEU A 33 1.28 0.54 -7.29
CA LEU A 33 2.35 -0.15 -6.56
C LEU A 33 1.92 -1.57 -6.18
N ASP A 34 0.65 -1.74 -5.84
CA ASP A 34 -0.01 -3.03 -5.68
C ASP A 34 0.04 -3.83 -6.98
N THR A 35 -0.37 -3.24 -8.11
CA THR A 35 -0.28 -3.86 -9.43
C THR A 35 1.17 -4.17 -9.79
N PHE A 36 2.09 -3.29 -9.41
CA PHE A 36 3.50 -3.46 -9.69
C PHE A 36 4.05 -4.70 -8.99
N TRP A 37 3.89 -4.79 -7.67
CA TRP A 37 4.40 -5.94 -6.93
C TRP A 37 3.67 -7.24 -7.27
N PHE A 38 2.38 -7.17 -7.63
CA PHE A 38 1.61 -8.33 -8.05
C PHE A 38 2.16 -8.98 -9.32
N LYS A 39 2.49 -8.18 -10.35
CA LYS A 39 3.09 -8.68 -11.59
C LYS A 39 4.46 -9.33 -11.37
N ARG A 40 5.24 -8.83 -10.41
CA ARG A 40 6.59 -9.31 -10.10
C ARG A 40 6.62 -10.55 -9.20
N LYS A 41 5.46 -11.03 -8.75
CA LYS A 41 5.36 -12.18 -7.85
C LYS A 41 5.94 -13.47 -8.45
N SER A 42 5.85 -13.66 -9.77
CA SER A 42 6.42 -14.83 -10.45
C SER A 42 7.94 -14.78 -10.57
N GLU A 43 8.49 -13.59 -10.83
CA GLU A 43 9.92 -13.39 -11.11
C GLU A 43 10.72 -13.17 -9.81
N TYR A 44 10.14 -12.46 -8.85
CA TYR A 44 10.79 -12.09 -7.58
C TYR A 44 9.87 -12.38 -6.38
N PRO A 45 9.50 -13.65 -6.11
CA PRO A 45 8.48 -14.00 -5.12
C PRO A 45 8.82 -13.55 -3.70
N GLU A 46 10.08 -13.71 -3.28
CA GLU A 46 10.55 -13.31 -1.94
C GLU A 46 10.59 -11.80 -1.80
N LEU A 47 11.05 -11.10 -2.84
CA LEU A 47 11.11 -9.65 -2.85
C LEU A 47 9.72 -9.02 -2.82
N THR A 48 8.81 -9.51 -3.67
CA THR A 48 7.39 -9.12 -3.66
C THR A 48 6.76 -9.38 -2.29
N THR A 49 7.09 -10.49 -1.64
CA THR A 49 6.57 -10.80 -0.30
C THR A 49 7.01 -9.76 0.73
N GLU A 50 8.30 -9.39 0.74
CA GLU A 50 8.80 -8.33 1.64
C GLU A 50 8.22 -6.95 1.31
N ALA A 51 8.07 -6.62 0.03
CA ALA A 51 7.43 -5.36 -0.37
C ALA A 51 5.96 -5.30 0.09
N LEU A 52 5.19 -6.37 -0.08
CA LEU A 52 3.79 -6.45 0.35
C LEU A 52 3.65 -6.39 1.88
N LYS A 53 4.59 -6.98 2.63
CA LYS A 53 4.62 -6.85 4.10
C LYS A 53 4.74 -5.39 4.55
N CYS A 54 5.41 -4.54 3.78
CA CYS A 54 5.49 -3.10 4.06
C CYS A 54 4.22 -2.35 3.62
N LEU A 55 3.60 -2.76 2.50
CA LEU A 55 2.45 -2.07 1.91
C LEU A 55 1.13 -2.35 2.61
N ILE A 56 0.90 -3.61 3.01
CA ILE A 56 -0.37 -4.04 3.60
C ILE A 56 -0.68 -3.29 4.90
N PRO A 57 0.24 -3.17 5.90
CA PRO A 57 -0.04 -2.48 7.14
C PRO A 57 -0.46 -1.03 6.95
N PHE A 58 0.16 -0.32 6.00
CA PHE A 58 -0.18 1.06 5.67
C PHE A 58 -1.60 1.18 5.13
N ALA A 59 -1.95 0.35 4.14
CA ALA A 59 -3.28 0.26 3.57
C ALA A 59 -4.35 -0.07 4.64
N THR A 60 -4.08 -1.06 5.49
CA THR A 60 -5.03 -1.51 6.51
C THR A 60 -5.19 -0.50 7.63
N SER A 61 -4.10 0.13 8.11
CA SER A 61 -4.17 1.14 9.18
C SER A 61 -5.00 2.33 8.73
N TYR A 62 -4.72 2.85 7.53
CA TYR A 62 -5.47 3.96 6.96
C TYR A 62 -6.96 3.66 6.84
N LEU A 63 -7.33 2.47 6.35
CA LEU A 63 -8.73 2.05 6.29
C LEU A 63 -9.36 1.94 7.68
N CYS A 64 -8.64 1.36 8.66
CA CYS A 64 -9.10 1.29 10.04
C CYS A 64 -9.33 2.69 10.62
N GLU A 65 -8.37 3.61 10.49
CA GLU A 65 -8.49 5.00 10.95
C GLU A 65 -9.67 5.73 10.30
N LEU A 66 -9.88 5.53 9.00
CA LEU A 66 -11.00 6.12 8.26
C LEU A 66 -12.35 5.58 8.77
N THR A 67 -12.45 4.26 8.96
CA THR A 67 -13.67 3.65 9.49
C THR A 67 -13.97 4.10 10.92
N PHE A 68 -12.96 4.15 11.79
CA PHE A 68 -13.11 4.67 13.15
C PHE A 68 -13.53 6.14 13.16
N SER A 69 -12.90 6.98 12.34
CA SER A 69 -13.26 8.40 12.20
C SER A 69 -14.71 8.56 11.75
N SER A 70 -15.14 7.78 10.76
CA SER A 70 -16.52 7.78 10.26
C SER A 70 -17.51 7.35 11.35
N MET A 71 -17.19 6.31 12.13
CA MET A 71 -18.03 5.87 13.25
C MET A 71 -18.11 6.93 14.35
N ALA A 72 -16.99 7.60 14.67
CA ALA A 72 -16.92 8.67 15.64
C ALA A 72 -17.77 9.87 15.19
N GLN A 73 -17.68 10.28 13.92
CA GLN A 73 -18.51 11.32 13.32
C GLN A 73 -19.99 10.95 13.36
N ARG A 74 -20.36 9.72 13.02
CA ARG A 74 -21.76 9.25 13.13
C ARG A 74 -22.26 9.28 14.57
N LYS A 75 -21.44 8.85 15.53
CA LYS A 75 -21.79 8.86 16.96
C LYS A 75 -21.91 10.29 17.51
N SER A 76 -21.08 11.23 17.06
CA SER A 76 -21.17 12.64 17.45
C SER A 76 -22.36 13.34 16.79
N LYS A 77 -22.61 13.12 15.49
CA LYS A 77 -23.74 13.68 14.73
C LYS A 77 -25.08 13.17 15.27
N LYS A 78 -25.20 11.88 15.61
CA LYS A 78 -26.37 11.31 16.29
C LYS A 78 -26.64 11.94 17.67
N ARG A 79 -25.59 12.36 18.39
CA ARG A 79 -25.75 13.12 19.65
C ARG A 79 -26.10 14.59 19.43
N ASN A 80 -25.83 15.15 18.25
CA ASN A 80 -25.95 16.59 18.00
C ASN A 80 -27.15 17.06 17.15
N ARG A 81 -27.90 16.22 16.41
CA ARG A 81 -29.19 16.63 15.77
C ARG A 81 -29.94 15.49 15.06
N LEU A 82 -31.26 15.67 14.97
CA LEU A 82 -32.21 15.00 14.07
C LEU A 82 -31.65 14.91 12.63
N GLU A 83 -32.02 13.83 11.95
CA GLU A 83 -31.53 13.33 10.65
C GLU A 83 -31.10 14.39 9.62
N GLU A 84 -29.96 14.13 8.95
CA GLU A 84 -29.97 13.93 7.50
C GLU A 84 -28.67 13.23 7.04
N GLU A 85 -28.88 12.34 6.08
CA GLU A 85 -28.04 11.22 5.66
C GLU A 85 -26.78 11.61 4.87
N ALA A 86 -26.09 10.57 4.39
CA ALA A 86 -25.00 10.53 3.42
C ALA A 86 -23.56 10.69 3.94
N CYS A 87 -22.89 9.53 4.10
CA CYS A 87 -21.57 9.34 3.49
C CYS A 87 -21.20 7.85 3.43
N PHE A 88 -21.84 7.10 2.53
CA PHE A 88 -21.35 5.78 2.09
C PHE A 88 -20.59 5.85 0.75
N ALA A 89 -20.32 7.05 0.23
CA ALA A 89 -19.81 7.23 -1.13
C ALA A 89 -18.27 7.32 -1.28
N HIS A 90 -17.48 7.16 -0.21
CA HIS A 90 -16.03 7.44 -0.27
C HIS A 90 -15.11 6.21 -0.35
N ALA A 91 -15.66 4.99 -0.51
CA ALA A 91 -14.86 3.80 -0.81
C ALA A 91 -14.25 3.81 -2.23
N ARG A 92 -14.59 4.80 -3.06
CA ARG A 92 -14.11 4.93 -4.45
C ARG A 92 -12.77 5.70 -4.57
N CYS A 93 -12.24 6.25 -3.48
CA CYS A 93 -10.96 6.96 -3.45
C CYS A 93 -9.79 6.10 -2.91
N TYR A 94 -9.81 4.79 -3.16
CA TYR A 94 -8.63 3.97 -2.93
C TYR A 94 -7.59 4.28 -4.00
N ASN A 95 -6.69 5.22 -3.71
CA ASN A 95 -5.46 5.43 -4.48
C ASN A 95 -4.26 5.21 -3.55
N PRO A 96 -3.71 3.99 -3.51
CA PRO A 96 -2.60 3.65 -2.61
C PRO A 96 -1.25 4.31 -3.00
N LEU A 97 -1.21 5.27 -3.93
CA LEU A 97 0.05 5.82 -4.45
C LEU A 97 0.17 7.34 -4.61
N ARG A 98 -0.86 8.13 -4.34
CA ARG A 98 -0.81 9.58 -4.62
C ARG A 98 -0.19 10.43 -3.51
N GLN A 99 0.74 9.90 -2.71
CA GLN A 99 1.40 10.66 -1.62
C GLN A 99 2.92 10.82 -1.77
N HIS A 100 3.55 10.31 -2.83
CA HIS A 100 4.96 10.62 -3.13
C HIS A 100 5.18 11.92 -3.94
N LEU A 101 4.16 12.77 -4.10
CA LEU A 101 4.24 14.02 -4.88
C LEU A 101 3.71 15.26 -4.12
N ALA A 102 3.95 15.34 -2.81
CA ALA A 102 3.76 16.57 -2.05
C ALA A 102 4.68 16.65 -0.83
N ILE A 103 6.00 16.56 -1.04
CA ILE A 103 7.04 17.25 -0.25
C ILE A 103 8.08 17.73 -1.23
#